data_AF-A0AAW1G678-F1
#
_entry.id   AF-A0AAW1G678-F1
#
_cell.length_a   1.000
_cell.length_b   1.000
_cell.length_c   1.000
_cell.angle_alpha   90.00
_cell.angle_beta   90.00
_cell.angle_gamma   90.00
#
_symmetry.space_group_name_H-M   'P 1'
#
loop_
_entity.id
_entity.type
_entity.pdbx_description
1 polymer ?
#
loop_
_entity_poly.entity_id
_entity_poly.type
_entity_poly.pdbx_seq_one_letter_code
_entity_poly.pdbx_strand_id
1 'polypeptide(L)'
;MEPLMQMLLESQRAQQEISGALLQQQVRANDLKEQELQQVPKSRPRAADFIPKLGVTDDVEAYLHAFEATAAREEWPRRQWVGLLAPFLSGEALKAFQDVEADIAHDYDHLKRDFESPGAH
;
A
#
# COMPACT_ATOMS: atom_id res chain seq x y z
N MET A 1 -7.24 -26.96 62.27
CA MET A 1 -7.74 -25.69 61.69
C MET A 1 -6.61 -24.92 61.00
N GLU A 2 -5.44 -24.79 61.61
CA GLU A 2 -4.25 -24.12 61.02
C GLU A 2 -3.77 -24.63 59.64
N PRO A 3 -3.71 -25.94 59.34
CA PRO A 3 -3.20 -26.40 58.04
C PRO A 3 -4.13 -26.06 56.87
N LEU A 4 -5.44 -25.93 57.12
CA LEU A 4 -6.41 -25.54 56.08
C LEU A 4 -6.31 -24.05 55.72
N MET A 5 -6.00 -23.19 56.70
CA MET A 5 -5.76 -21.77 56.44
C MET A 5 -4.47 -21.54 55.67
N GLN A 6 -3.40 -22.30 55.96
CA GLN A 6 -2.17 -22.23 55.18
C GLN A 6 -2.39 -22.65 53.73
N MET A 7 -3.04 -23.80 53.51
CA MET A 7 -3.33 -24.28 52.15
C MET A 7 -4.19 -23.28 51.36
N LEU A 8 -5.16 -22.63 52.01
CA LEU A 8 -5.98 -21.60 51.38
C LEU A 8 -5.16 -20.37 50.99
N LEU A 9 -4.25 -19.91 51.86
CA LEU A 9 -3.38 -18.77 51.59
C LEU A 9 -2.39 -19.07 50.46
N GLU A 10 -1.82 -20.26 50.44
CA GLU A 10 -0.93 -20.73 49.38
C GLU A 10 -1.66 -20.84 48.05
N SER A 11 -2.87 -21.40 48.05
CA SER A 11 -3.72 -21.49 46.86
C SER A 11 -4.11 -20.10 46.35
N GLN A 12 -4.46 -19.17 47.26
CA GLN A 12 -4.75 -17.79 46.90
C GLN A 12 -3.52 -17.08 46.32
N ARG A 13 -2.32 -17.29 46.89
CA ARG A 13 -1.07 -16.72 46.39
C ARG A 13 -0.75 -17.25 45.00
N ALA A 14 -0.78 -18.57 44.82
CA ALA A 14 -0.56 -19.21 43.53
C ALA A 14 -1.55 -18.70 42.48
N GLN A 15 -2.83 -18.53 42.86
CA GLN A 15 -3.86 -17.97 41.99
C GLN A 15 -3.56 -16.52 41.59
N GLN A 16 -3.07 -15.69 42.53
CA GLN A 16 -2.66 -14.32 42.23
C GLN A 16 -1.43 -14.26 41.32
N GLU A 17 -0.45 -15.13 41.53
CA GLU A 17 0.75 -15.22 40.69
C GLU A 17 0.40 -15.63 39.25
N ILE A 18 -0.49 -16.62 39.09
CA ILE A 18 -0.96 -17.07 37.77
C ILE A 18 -1.73 -15.95 37.07
N SER A 19 -2.63 -15.26 37.77
CA SER A 19 -3.39 -14.14 37.22
C SER A 19 -2.47 -12.99 36.78
N GLY A 20 -1.48 -12.65 37.61
CA GLY A 20 -0.47 -11.64 37.29
C GLY A 20 0.39 -12.03 36.08
N ALA A 21 0.83 -13.28 36.01
CA ALA A 21 1.60 -13.81 34.90
C ALA A 21 0.80 -13.78 33.58
N LEU A 22 -0.48 -14.15 33.61
CA LEU A 22 -1.35 -14.12 32.44
C LEU A 22 -1.54 -12.68 31.93
N LEU A 23 -1.77 -11.73 32.84
CA LEU A 23 -1.92 -10.31 32.48
C LEU A 23 -0.62 -9.75 31.88
N GLN A 24 0.53 -10.08 32.47
CA GLN A 24 1.85 -9.73 31.93
C GLN A 24 2.08 -10.30 30.54
N GLN A 25 1.72 -11.58 30.32
CA GLN A 25 1.83 -12.20 29.00
C GLN A 25 0.92 -11.51 27.98
N GLN A 26 -0.31 -11.14 28.36
CA GLN A 26 -1.24 -10.44 27.49
C GLN A 26 -0.74 -9.03 27.11
N VAL A 27 -0.16 -8.29 28.06
CA VAL A 27 0.45 -6.98 27.81
C VAL A 27 1.62 -7.12 26.84
N ARG A 28 2.53 -8.08 27.07
CA ARG A 28 3.64 -8.35 26.15
C ARG A 28 3.15 -8.72 24.76
N ALA A 29 2.12 -9.56 24.65
CA ALA A 29 1.54 -9.95 23.37
C ALA A 29 0.91 -8.75 22.64
N ASN A 30 0.23 -7.85 23.36
CA ASN A 30 -0.29 -6.61 22.77
C ASN A 30 0.84 -5.70 22.32
N ASP A 31 1.87 -5.49 23.15
CA ASP A 31 3.01 -4.65 22.82
C ASP A 31 3.74 -5.16 21.57
N LEU A 32 3.97 -6.48 21.46
CA LEU A 32 4.52 -7.10 20.25
C LEU A 32 3.64 -6.84 19.03
N LYS A 33 2.32 -6.98 19.17
CA LYS A 33 1.36 -6.76 18.08
C LYS A 33 1.27 -5.28 17.69
N GLU A 34 1.39 -4.37 18.63
CA GLU A 34 1.48 -2.93 18.39
C GLU A 34 2.79 -2.57 17.70
N GLN A 35 3.91 -3.18 18.08
CA GLN A 35 5.18 -3.04 17.37
C GLN A 35 5.07 -3.56 15.93
N GLU A 36 4.44 -4.72 15.70
CA GLU A 36 4.20 -5.24 14.34
C GLU A 36 3.28 -4.30 13.52
N LEU A 37 2.26 -3.72 14.16
CA LEU A 37 1.39 -2.70 13.54
C LEU A 37 2.09 -1.35 13.32
N GLN A 38 3.18 -1.06 14.02
CA GLN A 38 4.02 0.12 13.75
C GLN A 38 5.12 -0.18 12.72
N GLN A 39 5.48 -1.46 12.57
CA GLN A 39 6.45 -1.98 11.62
C GLN A 39 5.84 -2.39 10.28
N VAL A 40 4.51 -2.31 10.10
CA VAL A 40 3.97 -2.25 8.73
C VAL A 40 4.71 -1.11 8.05
N PRO A 41 5.44 -1.39 6.95
CA PRO A 41 6.14 -0.34 6.23
C PRO A 41 5.08 0.70 5.91
N LYS A 42 5.25 1.93 6.43
CA LYS A 42 4.43 3.10 6.07
C LYS A 42 4.27 2.99 4.58
N SER A 43 3.05 2.66 4.14
CA SER A 43 2.78 2.13 2.82
C SER A 43 3.57 2.97 1.84
N ARG A 44 4.51 2.33 1.14
CA ARG A 44 5.30 2.96 0.10
C ARG A 44 4.34 3.85 -0.68
N PRO A 45 4.61 5.16 -0.82
CA PRO A 45 3.68 6.12 -1.42
C PRO A 45 3.01 5.45 -2.62
N ARG A 46 1.70 5.15 -2.51
CA ARG A 46 1.01 4.45 -3.59
C ARG A 46 0.82 5.49 -4.67
N ALA A 47 0.95 5.11 -5.94
CA ALA A 47 0.67 6.04 -7.05
C ALA A 47 -0.68 6.77 -6.87
N ALA A 48 -1.67 6.11 -6.23
CA ALA A 48 -2.97 6.67 -5.89
C ALA A 48 -2.97 7.85 -4.90
N ASP A 49 -1.93 7.97 -4.08
CA ASP A 49 -1.78 9.08 -3.13
C ASP A 49 -1.28 10.36 -3.81
N PHE A 50 -0.73 10.26 -5.02
CA PHE A 50 -0.10 11.38 -5.75
C PHE A 50 -0.76 11.68 -7.09
N ILE A 51 -1.47 10.72 -7.66
CA ILE A 51 -2.00 10.81 -9.02
C ILE A 51 -3.54 10.80 -8.94
N PRO A 52 -4.20 11.94 -9.20
CA PRO A 52 -5.65 11.96 -9.34
C PRO A 52 -6.07 11.06 -10.51
N LYS A 53 -7.30 10.53 -10.50
CA LYS A 53 -7.82 9.80 -11.67
C LYS A 53 -7.97 10.76 -12.84
N LEU A 54 -7.53 10.35 -14.02
CA LEU A 54 -7.78 11.11 -15.25
C LEU A 54 -9.29 11.07 -15.54
N GLY A 55 -9.95 12.22 -15.51
CA GLY A 55 -11.32 12.38 -15.97
C GLY A 55 -11.40 12.28 -17.49
N VAL A 56 -12.58 12.00 -18.03
CA VAL A 56 -12.82 11.85 -19.48
C VAL A 56 -12.56 13.15 -20.26
N THR A 57 -12.49 14.29 -19.57
CA THR A 57 -12.22 15.62 -20.13
C THR A 57 -10.86 16.17 -19.75
N ASP A 58 -10.06 15.43 -18.97
CA ASP A 58 -8.73 15.88 -18.56
C ASP A 58 -7.75 15.77 -19.73
N ASP A 59 -6.90 16.78 -19.85
CA ASP A 59 -5.85 16.83 -20.85
C ASP A 59 -4.81 15.74 -20.58
N VAL A 60 -4.73 14.77 -21.47
CA VAL A 60 -3.90 13.57 -21.30
C VAL A 60 -2.42 13.94 -21.26
N GLU A 61 -1.98 14.93 -22.04
CA GLU A 61 -0.59 15.38 -22.05
C GLU A 61 -0.21 16.05 -20.73
N ALA A 62 -1.07 16.94 -20.22
CA ALA A 62 -0.87 17.58 -18.92
C ALA A 62 -0.85 16.57 -17.76
N TYR A 63 -1.68 15.52 -17.86
CA TYR A 63 -1.73 14.45 -16.89
C TYR A 63 -0.48 13.57 -16.90
N LEU A 64 -0.02 13.15 -18.09
CA LEU A 64 1.22 12.41 -18.25
C LEU A 64 2.40 13.23 -17.74
N HIS A 65 2.44 14.54 -17.99
CA HIS A 65 3.49 15.42 -17.47
C HIS A 65 3.51 15.47 -15.93
N ALA A 66 2.35 15.56 -15.29
CA ALA A 66 2.23 15.53 -13.83
C ALA A 66 2.64 14.16 -13.24
N PHE A 67 2.30 13.08 -13.95
CA PHE A 67 2.72 11.72 -13.61
C PHE A 67 4.25 11.57 -13.69
N GLU A 68 4.89 12.02 -14.79
CA GLU A 68 6.35 11.97 -14.98
C GLU A 68 7.08 12.75 -13.88
N ALA A 69 6.62 13.96 -13.57
CA ALA A 69 7.21 14.79 -12.51
C ALA A 69 7.13 14.11 -11.13
N THR A 70 6.01 13.44 -10.85
CA THR A 70 5.81 12.66 -9.62
C THR A 70 6.71 11.44 -9.60
N ALA A 71 6.73 10.65 -10.68
CA ALA A 71 7.52 9.44 -10.79
C ALA A 71 9.03 9.72 -10.74
N ALA A 72 9.48 10.86 -11.29
CA ALA A 72 10.85 11.33 -11.17
C ALA A 72 11.20 11.76 -9.74
N ARG A 73 10.29 12.47 -9.05
CA ARG A 73 10.50 12.90 -7.66
C ARG A 73 10.56 11.72 -6.68
N GLU A 74 9.73 10.70 -6.92
CA GLU A 74 9.66 9.50 -6.08
C GLU A 74 10.61 8.37 -6.57
N GLU A 75 11.44 8.65 -7.58
CA GLU A 75 12.45 7.75 -8.14
C GLU A 75 11.88 6.38 -8.58
N TRP A 76 10.66 6.39 -9.13
CA TRP A 76 10.02 5.14 -9.58
C TRP A 76 10.73 4.57 -10.80
N PRO A 77 10.98 3.25 -10.84
CA PRO A 77 11.61 2.63 -12.00
C PRO A 77 10.67 2.65 -13.21
N ARG A 78 11.13 3.16 -14.37
CA ARG A 78 10.34 3.34 -15.60
C ARG A 78 9.55 2.10 -16.03
N ARG A 79 10.12 0.90 -15.83
CA ARG A 79 9.45 -0.39 -16.09
C ARG A 79 8.13 -0.61 -15.31
N GLN A 80 7.91 0.14 -14.23
CA GLN A 80 6.69 0.05 -13.41
C GLN A 80 5.69 1.15 -13.76
N TRP A 81 6.06 2.16 -14.55
CA TRP A 81 5.22 3.33 -14.81
C TRP A 81 3.92 2.95 -15.52
N VAL A 82 3.99 2.05 -16.51
CA VAL A 82 2.82 1.52 -17.24
C VAL A 82 1.81 0.87 -16.30
N GLY A 83 2.28 -0.02 -15.41
CA GLY A 83 1.42 -0.70 -14.42
C GLY A 83 0.91 0.22 -13.32
N LEU A 84 1.63 1.31 -13.01
CA LEU A 84 1.17 2.35 -12.10
C LEU A 84 0.15 3.28 -12.75
N LEU A 85 0.24 3.52 -14.06
CA LEU A 85 -0.65 4.42 -14.81
C LEU A 85 -2.00 3.76 -15.16
N ALA A 86 -1.97 2.47 -15.54
CA ALA A 86 -3.14 1.71 -15.97
C ALA A 86 -4.41 1.86 -15.07
N PRO A 87 -4.33 1.75 -13.72
CA PRO A 87 -5.51 1.90 -12.88
C PRO A 87 -6.07 3.32 -12.78
N PHE A 88 -5.37 4.34 -13.29
CA PHE A 88 -5.81 5.73 -13.28
C PHE A 88 -6.34 6.22 -14.64
N LEU A 89 -6.09 5.47 -15.71
CA LEU A 89 -6.69 5.73 -17.01
C LEU A 89 -8.15 5.28 -17.00
N SER A 90 -9.03 6.10 -17.59
CA SER A 90 -10.46 5.83 -17.68
C SER A 90 -10.98 6.26 -19.06
N GLY A 91 -12.05 5.64 -19.56
CA GLY A 91 -12.70 6.04 -20.80
C GLY A 91 -11.83 5.83 -22.04
N GLU A 92 -11.67 6.88 -22.86
CA GLU A 92 -10.92 6.83 -24.13
C GLU A 92 -9.41 6.64 -23.92
N ALA A 93 -8.85 7.21 -22.85
CA ALA A 93 -7.43 7.01 -22.51
C ALA A 93 -7.11 5.55 -22.17
N LEU A 94 -8.04 4.83 -21.53
CA LEU A 94 -7.86 3.39 -21.27
C LEU A 94 -7.98 2.56 -22.57
N LYS A 95 -8.79 2.98 -23.53
CA LYS A 95 -8.91 2.30 -24.84
C LYS A 95 -7.64 2.46 -25.68
N ALA A 96 -7.11 3.69 -25.78
CA ALA A 96 -5.83 3.94 -26.45
C ALA A 96 -4.70 3.14 -25.80
N PHE A 97 -4.67 3.10 -24.47
CA PHE A 97 -3.73 2.28 -23.72
C PHE A 97 -3.82 0.78 -24.05
N GLN A 98 -5.03 0.21 -24.08
CA GLN A 98 -5.25 -1.21 -24.41
C GLN A 98 -4.87 -1.57 -25.84
N ASP A 99 -5.05 -0.64 -26.79
CA ASP A 99 -4.65 -0.83 -28.19
C ASP A 99 -3.12 -0.96 -28.32
N VAL A 100 -2.38 -0.16 -27.53
CA VAL A 100 -0.91 -0.19 -27.44
C VAL A 100 -0.39 -1.37 -26.60
N GLU A 101 -1.14 -1.81 -25.58
CA GLU A 101 -0.76 -2.89 -24.66
C GLU A 101 -0.62 -4.26 -25.35
N ALA A 102 -1.26 -4.45 -26.50
CA ALA A 102 -1.24 -5.72 -27.24
C ALA A 102 0.16 -6.09 -27.79
N ASP A 103 1.06 -5.10 -27.97
CA ASP A 103 2.38 -5.33 -28.58
C ASP A 103 3.56 -4.72 -27.77
N ILE A 104 3.32 -3.73 -26.89
CA ILE A 104 4.39 -2.82 -26.39
C ILE A 104 4.38 -2.58 -24.85
N ALA A 105 3.72 -3.43 -24.05
CA ALA A 105 3.39 -3.19 -22.62
C ALA A 105 4.56 -2.92 -21.62
N HIS A 106 5.81 -2.77 -22.04
CA HIS A 106 6.97 -2.53 -21.17
C HIS A 106 7.67 -1.18 -21.37
N ASP A 107 7.28 -0.36 -22.35
CA ASP A 107 7.98 0.89 -22.67
C ASP A 107 7.07 2.13 -22.60
N TYR A 108 7.28 2.96 -21.58
CA TYR A 108 6.52 4.19 -21.34
C TYR A 108 6.79 5.27 -22.41
N ASP A 109 8.03 5.36 -22.92
CA ASP A 109 8.39 6.35 -23.93
C ASP A 109 7.66 6.08 -25.26
N HIS A 110 7.36 4.81 -25.57
CA HIS A 110 6.51 4.45 -26.70
C HIS A 110 5.04 4.81 -26.49
N LEU A 111 4.50 4.51 -25.30
CA LEU A 111 3.13 4.87 -24.94
C LEU A 111 2.90 6.38 -25.07
N LYS A 112 3.83 7.18 -24.56
CA LYS A 112 3.76 8.64 -24.65
C LYS A 112 3.63 9.13 -26.10
N ARG A 113 4.45 8.60 -27.02
CA ARG A 113 4.39 8.98 -28.44
C ARG A 113 3.04 8.68 -29.09
N ASP A 114 2.40 7.58 -28.71
CA ASP A 114 1.10 7.20 -29.26
C ASP A 114 0.00 8.16 -28.80
N PHE A 115 0.02 8.51 -27.51
CA PHE A 115 -0.87 9.53 -26.95
C PHE A 115 -0.63 10.94 -27.53
N GLU A 116 0.63 11.29 -27.82
CA GLU A 116 1.01 12.57 -28.46
C GLU A 116 0.72 12.60 -29.97
N SER A 117 0.41 11.45 -30.60
CA SER A 117 0.22 11.33 -32.04
C SER A 117 -1.09 10.62 -32.41
N PRO A 118 -2.27 11.22 -32.18
CA PRO A 118 -3.57 10.59 -32.42
C PRO A 118 -3.95 10.44 -33.92
N GLY A 119 -3.01 10.17 -34.83
CA GLY A 119 -3.29 10.26 -36.28
C GLY A 119 -2.32 9.57 -37.24
N ALA A 120 -1.89 8.33 -36.96
CA ALA A 120 -1.16 7.53 -37.95
C ALA A 120 -1.55 6.03 -37.91
N HIS A 121 -2.84 5.74 -38.10
CA HIS A 121 -3.31 4.43 -38.55
C HIS A 121 -4.40 4.58 -39.61
#